data_AF-A0A7W8J638-F1
#
_entry.id   AF-A0A7W8J638-F1
#
_cell.length_a   1.000
_cell.length_b   1.000
_cell.length_c   1.000
_cell.angle_alpha   90.00
_cell.angle_beta   90.00
_cell.angle_gamma   90.00
#
_symmetry.space_group_name_H-M   'P 1'
#
loop_
_entity.id
_entity.type
_entity.pdbx_description
1 polymer ?
#
loop_
_entity_poly.entity_id
_entity_poly.type
_entity_poly.pdbx_seq_one_letter_code
_entity_poly.pdbx_strand_id
1 'polypeptide(L)'
;MSKLKLEHGVSKIRRAKLQSSIDQTVAEDIELLAQWSNNETNHVVNELLRFALTQEEDFQKYKASAAATAARDAHATKPRPTPTKPVSESAAKPDATATNATAHA
;
A
#
# COMPACT_ATOMS: atom_id res chain seq x y z
N MET A 1 -7.29 -1.39 32.88
CA MET A 1 -7.48 -2.30 31.74
C MET A 1 -7.52 -1.48 30.44
N SER A 2 -6.40 -1.36 29.71
CA SER A 2 -6.42 -0.70 28.40
C SER A 2 -6.81 -1.70 27.32
N LYS A 3 -7.79 -1.36 26.47
CA LYS A 3 -8.24 -2.23 25.37
C LYS A 3 -7.46 -1.88 24.09
N LEU A 4 -6.57 -2.77 23.66
CA LEU A 4 -5.91 -2.67 22.36
C LEU A 4 -6.97 -2.78 21.24
N LYS A 5 -7.30 -1.65 20.61
CA LYS A 5 -8.10 -1.65 19.38
C LYS A 5 -7.21 -2.04 18.21
N LEU A 6 -7.39 -3.25 17.68
CA LEU A 6 -6.85 -3.63 16.38
C LEU A 6 -7.70 -2.98 15.28
N GLU A 7 -7.42 -1.71 14.99
CA GLU A 7 -8.00 -1.07 13.82
C GLU A 7 -7.57 -1.82 12.57
N HIS A 8 -8.55 -2.40 11.87
CA HIS A 8 -8.33 -3.11 10.61
C HIS A 8 -8.08 -2.07 9.52
N GLY A 9 -6.86 -1.52 9.51
CA GLY A 9 -6.38 -0.67 8.44
C GLY A 9 -6.55 -1.39 7.11
N VAL A 10 -7.49 -0.92 6.29
CA VAL A 10 -7.90 -1.59 5.05
C VAL A 10 -6.77 -1.49 4.04
N SER A 11 -5.86 -2.45 4.10
CA SER A 11 -4.70 -2.54 3.21
C SER A 11 -5.19 -2.74 1.78
N LYS A 12 -5.25 -1.63 1.01
CA LYS A 12 -5.65 -1.60 -0.39
C LYS A 12 -4.54 -2.18 -1.27
N ILE A 13 -4.29 -3.49 -1.09
CA ILE A 13 -3.44 -4.28 -1.99
C ILE A 13 -4.02 -4.14 -3.39
N ARG A 14 -3.28 -3.45 -4.27
CA ARG A 14 -3.67 -3.25 -5.68
C ARG A 14 -3.54 -4.56 -6.46
N ARG A 15 -4.53 -5.44 -6.30
CA ARG A 15 -4.65 -6.68 -7.09
C ARG A 15 -5.00 -6.32 -8.53
N ALA A 16 -4.00 -6.31 -9.41
CA ALA A 16 -4.24 -6.33 -10.85
C ALA A 16 -4.72 -7.73 -11.26
N LYS A 17 -5.70 -7.83 -12.16
CA LYS A 17 -6.07 -9.10 -12.79
C LYS A 17 -5.00 -9.45 -13.83
N LEU A 18 -4.12 -10.39 -13.50
CA LEU A 18 -3.31 -11.07 -14.51
C LEU A 18 -4.22 -11.99 -15.33
N GLN A 19 -4.04 -11.97 -16.65
CA GLN A 19 -4.73 -12.84 -17.59
C GLN A 19 -3.69 -13.41 -18.53
N SER A 20 -3.59 -14.75 -18.56
CA SER A 20 -2.68 -15.50 -19.42
C SER A 20 -3.46 -16.67 -20.03
N SER A 21 -3.05 -17.09 -21.22
CA SER A 21 -3.32 -18.45 -21.69
C SER A 21 -2.38 -19.44 -20.99
N ILE A 22 -2.81 -20.70 -20.92
CA ILE A 22 -2.02 -21.89 -20.59
C ILE A 22 -2.44 -23.01 -21.56
N ASP A 23 -1.64 -24.05 -21.70
CA ASP A 23 -1.97 -25.19 -22.55
C ASP A 23 -3.16 -25.98 -21.98
N GLN A 24 -4.01 -26.52 -22.87
CA GLN A 24 -5.29 -27.14 -22.50
C GLN A 24 -5.13 -28.32 -21.53
N THR A 25 -4.12 -29.17 -21.71
CA THR A 25 -3.85 -30.29 -20.81
C THR A 25 -3.47 -29.82 -19.40
N VAL A 26 -2.72 -28.72 -19.30
CA VAL A 26 -2.35 -28.11 -18.01
C VAL A 26 -3.56 -27.46 -17.34
N ALA A 27 -4.50 -26.92 -18.11
CA ALA A 27 -5.77 -26.42 -17.59
C ALA A 27 -6.64 -27.57 -17.01
N GLU A 28 -6.71 -28.70 -17.70
CA GLU A 28 -7.43 -29.91 -17.27
C GLU A 28 -6.83 -30.51 -15.99
N ASP A 29 -5.50 -30.64 -15.89
CA ASP A 29 -4.81 -31.09 -14.68
C ASP A 29 -5.06 -30.16 -13.47
N ILE A 30 -5.05 -28.84 -13.69
CA ILE A 30 -5.32 -27.84 -12.64
C ILE A 30 -6.79 -27.89 -12.21
N GLU A 31 -7.73 -28.12 -13.13
CA GLU A 31 -9.14 -28.30 -12.79
C GLU A 31 -9.37 -29.60 -11.98
N LEU A 32 -8.71 -30.70 -12.36
CA LEU A 32 -8.76 -31.96 -11.61
C LEU A 32 -8.21 -31.79 -10.19
N LEU A 33 -7.11 -31.05 -10.01
CA LEU A 33 -6.56 -30.71 -8.68
C LEU A 33 -7.50 -29.81 -7.87
N ALA A 34 -8.21 -28.88 -8.53
CA ALA A 34 -9.21 -28.02 -7.88
C ALA A 34 -10.41 -28.84 -7.39
N GLN A 35 -10.92 -29.76 -8.22
CA GLN A 35 -12.01 -30.69 -7.85
C GLN A 35 -11.59 -31.62 -6.71
N TRP A 36 -10.43 -32.29 -6.82
CA TRP A 36 -9.93 -33.23 -5.81
C TRP A 36 -9.69 -32.57 -4.44
N SER A 37 -9.15 -31.35 -4.42
CA SER A 37 -8.86 -30.62 -3.18
C SER A 37 -10.04 -29.79 -2.65
N ASN A 38 -11.17 -29.74 -3.38
CA ASN A 38 -12.33 -28.90 -3.09
C ASN A 38 -11.95 -27.40 -2.95
N ASN A 39 -11.23 -26.87 -3.95
CA ASN A 39 -10.79 -25.47 -4.03
C ASN A 39 -11.17 -24.83 -5.36
N GLU A 40 -11.09 -23.49 -5.45
CA GLU A 40 -11.15 -22.80 -6.73
C GLU A 40 -9.89 -23.03 -7.57
N THR A 41 -10.03 -23.12 -8.90
CA THR A 41 -8.92 -23.11 -9.87
C THR A 41 -7.94 -21.95 -9.61
N ASN A 42 -8.47 -20.76 -9.29
CA ASN A 42 -7.66 -19.58 -8.94
C ASN A 42 -6.82 -19.80 -7.67
N HIS A 43 -7.33 -20.53 -6.68
CA HIS A 43 -6.58 -20.84 -5.46
C HIS A 43 -5.42 -21.80 -5.78
N VAL A 44 -5.70 -22.88 -6.50
CA VAL A 44 -4.68 -23.86 -6.93
C VAL A 44 -3.57 -23.19 -7.74
N VAL A 45 -3.91 -22.36 -8.74
CA VAL A 45 -2.92 -21.58 -9.52
C VAL A 45 -2.08 -20.67 -8.63
N ASN A 46 -2.67 -20.01 -7.63
CA ASN A 46 -1.92 -19.15 -6.71
C ASN A 46 -0.94 -19.94 -5.83
N GLU A 47 -1.31 -21.14 -5.35
CA GLU A 47 -0.41 -21.99 -4.56
C GLU A 47 0.69 -22.62 -5.42
N LEU A 48 0.38 -23.08 -6.64
CA LEU A 48 1.39 -23.56 -7.58
C LEU A 48 2.42 -22.47 -7.95
N LEU A 49 1.97 -21.24 -8.20
CA LEU A 49 2.85 -20.10 -8.43
C LEU A 49 3.68 -19.74 -7.20
N ARG A 50 3.10 -19.78 -5.99
CA ARG A 50 3.85 -19.56 -4.74
C ARG A 50 4.94 -20.61 -4.55
N PHE A 51 4.60 -21.88 -4.73
CA PHE A 51 5.51 -23.00 -4.63
C PHE A 51 6.67 -22.87 -5.64
N ALA A 52 6.37 -22.71 -6.94
CA ALA A 52 7.38 -22.55 -7.98
C ALA A 52 8.34 -21.38 -7.68
N LEU A 53 7.80 -20.21 -7.33
CA LEU A 53 8.61 -19.06 -6.98
C LEU A 53 9.47 -19.29 -5.72
N THR A 54 9.03 -20.08 -4.74
CA THR A 54 9.86 -20.40 -3.56
C THR A 54 11.04 -21.32 -3.83
N GLN A 55 11.01 -22.14 -4.89
CA GLN A 55 12.15 -23.00 -5.28
C GLN A 55 13.18 -22.26 -6.15
N GLU A 56 12.77 -21.19 -6.84
CA GLU A 56 13.63 -20.45 -7.76
C GLU A 56 14.62 -19.53 -7.01
N GLU A 57 15.84 -20.04 -6.79
CA GLU A 57 16.88 -19.33 -6.03
C GLU A 57 17.19 -17.93 -6.56
N ASP A 58 17.35 -17.79 -7.88
CA ASP A 58 17.77 -16.52 -8.48
C ASP A 58 16.65 -15.48 -8.42
N PHE A 59 15.39 -15.92 -8.47
CA PHE A 59 14.25 -15.07 -8.16
C PHE A 59 14.24 -14.65 -6.68
N GLN A 60 14.61 -15.50 -5.72
CA GLN A 60 14.73 -15.06 -4.31
C GLN A 60 15.89 -14.08 -4.11
N LYS A 61 17.06 -14.29 -4.74
CA LYS A 61 18.19 -13.35 -4.73
C LYS A 61 17.79 -11.98 -5.32
N TYR A 62 17.07 -11.98 -6.44
CA TYR A 62 16.51 -10.77 -7.05
C TYR A 62 15.49 -10.08 -6.12
N LYS A 63 14.52 -10.83 -5.59
CA LYS A 63 13.46 -10.32 -4.69
C LYS A 63 14.03 -9.70 -3.42
N ALA A 64 15.08 -10.28 -2.84
CA ALA A 64 15.78 -9.72 -1.68
C ALA A 64 16.50 -8.40 -2.00
N SER A 65 17.22 -8.32 -3.12
CA SER A 65 17.91 -7.09 -3.54
C SER A 65 16.95 -5.97 -3.98
N ALA A 66 15.83 -6.31 -4.63
CA ALA A 66 14.75 -5.37 -4.94
C ALA A 66 14.11 -4.79 -3.67
N ALA A 67 13.82 -5.62 -2.65
CA ALA A 67 13.29 -5.16 -1.37
C ALA A 67 14.26 -4.23 -0.62
N ALA A 68 15.56 -4.57 -0.62
CA ALA A 68 16.60 -3.72 -0.03
C ALA A 68 16.76 -2.36 -0.76
N THR A 69 16.48 -2.32 -2.06
CA THR A 69 16.51 -1.09 -2.87
C THR A 69 15.32 -0.19 -2.54
N ALA A 70 14.10 -0.73 -2.57
CA ALA A 70 12.89 0.02 -2.23
C ALA A 70 12.92 0.60 -0.79
N ALA A 71 13.56 -0.10 0.15
CA ALA A 71 13.78 0.40 1.50
C ALA A 71 14.75 1.60 1.55
N ARG A 72 15.77 1.65 0.69
CA ARG A 72 16.70 2.80 0.59
C ARG A 72 16.02 4.02 0.00
N ASP A 73 15.21 3.84 -1.04
CA ASP A 73 14.47 4.95 -1.68
C ASP A 73 13.45 5.58 -0.71
N ALA A 74 12.78 4.77 0.12
CA ALA A 74 11.91 5.25 1.18
C ALA A 74 12.66 6.06 2.27
N HIS A 75 13.95 5.80 2.50
CA HIS A 75 14.78 6.60 3.42
C HIS A 75 15.36 7.86 2.76
N ALA A 76 15.36 7.97 1.43
CA ALA A 76 15.83 9.17 0.72
C ALA A 76 14.86 10.35 0.85
N THR A 77 13.56 10.11 1.05
CA THR A 77 12.53 11.14 1.26
C THR A 77 12.52 11.72 2.67
N LYS A 78 13.68 12.17 3.16
CA LYS A 78 13.82 12.90 4.43
C LYS A 78 13.27 14.33 4.28
N PRO A 79 12.17 14.72 4.95
CA PRO A 79 11.74 16.11 4.97
C PRO A 79 12.83 16.92 5.70
N ARG A 80 13.45 17.88 5.01
CA ARG A 80 14.41 18.80 5.61
C ARG A 80 13.65 19.66 6.64
N PRO A 81 13.95 19.57 7.95
CA PRO A 81 13.30 20.46 8.91
C PRO A 81 13.78 21.89 8.66
N THR A 82 12.86 22.77 8.26
CA THR A 82 13.08 24.21 8.33
C THR A 82 13.06 24.64 9.79
N PRO A 83 14.10 25.32 10.31
CA PRO A 83 14.14 25.74 11.70
C PRO A 83 13.20 26.93 11.92
N THR A 84 11.97 26.65 12.37
CA THR A 84 10.99 27.66 12.76
C THR A 84 11.49 28.44 13.97
N LYS A 85 11.85 29.71 13.79
CA LYS A 85 12.21 30.60 14.92
C LYS A 85 10.96 30.87 15.78
N PRO A 86 11.04 30.74 17.12
CA PRO A 86 10.00 31.27 17.99
C PRO A 86 10.19 32.78 18.15
N VAL A 87 9.16 33.56 17.81
CA VAL A 87 9.06 34.98 18.22
C VAL A 87 7.65 35.21 18.76
N SER A 88 7.60 35.21 20.09
CA SER A 88 6.80 36.04 20.98
C SER A 88 5.36 36.41 20.57
N GLU A 89 4.44 35.72 21.24
CA GLU A 89 3.19 36.24 21.75
C GLU A 89 3.29 37.70 22.27
N SER A 90 2.33 38.54 21.87
CA SER A 90 1.88 39.71 22.64
C SER A 90 0.48 40.11 22.13
N ALA A 91 -0.48 40.25 23.04
CA ALA A 91 -1.87 40.55 22.71
C ALA A 91 -2.31 41.90 23.29
N ALA A 92 -2.88 42.77 22.45
CA ALA A 92 -3.51 44.02 22.87
C ALA A 92 -4.67 44.44 21.94
N LYS A 93 -5.86 44.59 22.53
CA LYS A 93 -7.08 45.30 22.07
C LYS A 93 -7.44 46.34 23.18
N PRO A 94 -8.40 47.29 23.06
CA PRO A 94 -9.45 47.54 22.02
C PRO A 94 -9.46 48.99 21.42
N ASP A 95 -10.22 49.38 20.38
CA ASP A 95 -10.87 48.62 19.29
C ASP A 95 -10.72 49.33 17.90
N ALA A 96 -11.48 50.33 17.38
CA ALA A 96 -12.83 50.87 17.65
C ALA A 96 -13.36 51.76 16.49
N THR A 97 -14.69 51.96 16.42
CA THR A 97 -15.46 52.99 15.66
C THR A 97 -15.38 53.06 14.12
N ALA A 98 -16.33 52.35 13.47
CA ALA A 98 -17.22 52.83 12.36
C ALA A 98 -16.60 53.26 10.99
N THR A 99 -17.33 53.38 9.86
CA THR A 99 -18.77 53.21 9.52
C THR A 99 -18.93 52.89 8.02
N ASN A 100 -19.93 52.06 7.63
CA ASN A 100 -20.59 52.03 6.30
C ASN A 100 -19.75 51.74 5.01
N ALA A 101 -20.33 51.41 3.84
CA ALA A 101 -21.55 50.65 3.48
C ALA A 101 -21.58 50.38 1.95
N THR A 102 -22.52 49.52 1.51
CA THR A 102 -23.05 49.37 0.13
C THR A 102 -22.15 48.76 -0.96
N ALA A 103 -22.80 48.29 -2.04
CA ALA A 103 -22.21 47.49 -3.13
C ALA A 103 -22.63 48.02 -4.51
N HIS A 104 -21.83 47.73 -5.53
CA HIS A 104 -22.10 47.76 -6.98
C HIS A 104 -20.86 47.17 -7.69
N ALA A 105 -20.94 46.51 -8.84
CA ALA A 105 -22.09 45.97 -9.57
C ALA A 105 -21.63 44.73 -10.38
#